data_AF-A0A661LK45-F1
#
_entry.id   AF-A0A661LK45-F1
#
_cell.length_a   1.000
_cell.length_b   1.000
_cell.length_c   1.000
_cell.angle_alpha   90.00
_cell.angle_beta   90.00
_cell.angle_gamma   90.00
#
_symmetry.space_group_name_H-M   'P 1'
#
loop_
_entity.id
_entity.type
_entity.pdbx_description
1 polymer ?
#
loop_
_entity_poly.entity_id
_entity_poly.type
_entity_poly.pdbx_seq_one_letter_code
_entity_poly.pdbx_strand_id
1 'polypeptide(L)'
;MSIQREKVIPAKYIPDVGSYVEKIDGKDYLITNDAMHTFYRRSKGELSPFFLGLRDEKKLFGCRCTKCGLVRVPPFLTHCPDCNFAPTELVEVEQVGVMNSTPPITYFATSLFQHMAPYGRGRVIFQGADTALSVNLYTTTGILVPGIIKKGTEVKLVFRDNRIGEMTDVFCVPTAELSKEQIEKKGLQESEINWESPVEPELPAASQEDTAMYNKALAEMKSIIEEMNTNERARKDIAGWKRDILVKTRGGEFAIIIDDGDIKLEEEAPSSPDFVMVCDDPNILLDGLAYRGAITDSVINKKLWISKNMEFNTIFKLDRMARSVARSKKA
;
A
#
# COMPACT_ATOMS: atom_id res chain seq x y z
N MET A 1 -30.10 6.60 -0.77
CA MET A 1 -29.07 5.56 -1.01
C MET A 1 -28.84 4.81 0.30
N SER A 2 -29.07 3.50 0.34
CA SER A 2 -28.75 2.71 1.53
C SER A 2 -27.24 2.69 1.71
N ILE A 3 -26.74 3.36 2.75
CA ILE A 3 -25.34 3.22 3.17
C ILE A 3 -25.14 1.74 3.48
N GLN A 4 -24.41 1.03 2.62
CA GLN A 4 -24.06 -0.35 2.85
C GLN A 4 -23.16 -0.38 4.08
N ARG A 5 -23.74 -0.73 5.24
CA ARG A 5 -23.00 -0.80 6.50
C ARG A 5 -22.07 -2.00 6.43
N GLU A 6 -20.77 -1.75 6.38
CA GLU A 6 -19.78 -2.82 6.48
C GLU A 6 -19.94 -3.57 7.80
N LYS A 7 -19.77 -4.90 7.76
CA LYS A 7 -19.78 -5.75 8.96
C LYS A 7 -18.43 -5.66 9.64
N VAL A 8 -18.41 -5.81 10.97
CA VAL A 8 -17.18 -5.85 11.79
C VAL A 8 -16.18 -6.90 11.29
N ILE A 9 -16.69 -8.04 10.80
CA ILE A 9 -15.90 -9.02 10.04
C ILE A 9 -16.47 -9.05 8.61
N PRO A 10 -15.71 -8.63 7.59
CA PRO A 10 -16.12 -8.74 6.21
C PRO A 10 -16.42 -10.19 5.82
N ALA A 11 -17.51 -10.41 5.08
CA ALA A 11 -17.97 -11.76 4.71
C ALA A 11 -16.89 -12.58 3.97
N LYS A 12 -16.05 -11.94 3.14
CA LYS A 12 -14.93 -12.56 2.43
C LYS A 12 -13.87 -13.22 3.33
N TYR A 13 -13.85 -12.90 4.62
CA TYR A 13 -12.93 -13.48 5.60
C TYR A 13 -13.59 -14.53 6.49
N ILE A 14 -14.90 -14.75 6.34
CA ILE A 14 -15.63 -15.78 7.05
C ILE A 14 -15.54 -17.05 6.19
N PRO A 15 -14.87 -18.13 6.66
CA PRO A 15 -14.78 -19.36 5.89
C PRO A 15 -16.15 -20.03 5.75
N ASP A 16 -16.35 -20.74 4.64
CA ASP A 16 -17.52 -21.59 4.47
C ASP A 16 -17.47 -22.79 5.43
N VAL A 17 -18.65 -23.24 5.85
CA VAL A 17 -18.80 -24.45 6.66
C VAL A 17 -18.38 -25.66 5.83
N GLY A 18 -17.45 -26.45 6.36
CA GLY A 18 -17.07 -27.71 5.73
C GLY A 18 -15.72 -28.25 6.18
N SER A 19 -15.40 -29.40 5.61
CA SER A 19 -14.10 -30.04 5.73
C SER A 19 -13.52 -30.27 4.34
N TYR A 20 -12.20 -30.19 4.21
CA TYR A 20 -11.48 -30.55 3.01
C TYR A 20 -10.33 -31.50 3.35
N VAL A 21 -9.93 -32.30 2.37
CA VAL A 21 -8.78 -33.20 2.51
C VAL A 21 -7.56 -32.53 1.91
N GLU A 22 -6.51 -32.38 2.71
CA GLU A 22 -5.19 -31.97 2.24
C GLU A 22 -4.26 -33.18 2.24
N LYS A 23 -3.62 -33.45 1.11
CA LYS A 23 -2.71 -34.59 0.97
C LYS A 23 -1.27 -34.13 1.16
N ILE A 24 -0.62 -34.58 2.23
CA ILE A 24 0.75 -34.25 2.58
C ILE A 24 1.55 -35.56 2.68
N ASP A 25 2.63 -35.66 1.90
CA ASP A 25 3.50 -36.86 1.83
C ASP A 25 2.73 -38.17 1.60
N GLY A 26 1.76 -38.12 0.69
CA GLY A 26 0.96 -39.29 0.32
C GLY A 26 -0.16 -39.64 1.31
N LYS A 27 -0.27 -38.95 2.44
CA LYS A 27 -1.28 -39.16 3.47
C LYS A 27 -2.36 -38.09 3.43
N ASP A 28 -3.61 -38.54 3.58
CA ASP A 28 -4.79 -37.67 3.61
C ASP A 28 -5.02 -37.12 5.03
N TYR A 29 -5.16 -35.80 5.14
CA TYR A 29 -5.50 -35.10 6.38
C TYR A 29 -6.84 -34.39 6.21
N LEU A 30 -7.82 -34.76 7.04
CA LEU A 30 -9.11 -34.08 7.06
C LEU A 30 -9.00 -32.80 7.89
N ILE A 31 -9.20 -31.66 7.24
CA ILE A 31 -9.14 -30.33 7.85
C ILE A 31 -10.56 -29.77 7.88
N THR A 32 -10.95 -29.16 8.99
CA THR A 32 -12.28 -28.57 9.18
C THR A 32 -12.16 -27.10 9.56
N ASN A 33 -13.00 -26.26 8.97
CA ASN A 33 -13.09 -24.86 9.37
C ASN A 33 -13.96 -24.75 10.63
N ASP A 34 -13.47 -24.08 11.66
CA ASP A 34 -14.21 -23.75 12.88
C ASP A 34 -14.01 -22.27 13.23
N ALA A 35 -14.93 -21.70 14.00
CA ALA A 35 -14.97 -20.28 14.29
C ALA A 35 -15.06 -20.01 15.81
N MET A 36 -14.11 -19.24 16.33
CA MET A 36 -14.21 -18.60 17.64
C MET A 36 -14.25 -17.08 17.43
N HIS A 37 -15.31 -16.44 17.92
CA HIS A 37 -15.46 -14.98 17.82
C HIS A 37 -15.76 -14.36 19.18
N THR A 38 -15.07 -13.26 19.48
CA THR A 38 -15.41 -12.39 20.60
C THR A 38 -15.58 -10.96 20.11
N PHE A 39 -16.79 -10.42 20.22
CA PHE A 39 -17.10 -9.05 19.82
C PHE A 39 -17.22 -8.16 21.06
N TYR A 40 -16.69 -6.95 20.97
CA TYR A 40 -16.78 -5.96 22.05
C TYR A 40 -17.44 -4.70 21.54
N ARG A 41 -18.45 -4.23 22.26
CA ARG A 41 -18.94 -2.85 22.15
C ARG A 41 -18.27 -2.04 23.25
N ARG A 42 -17.53 -1.00 22.86
CA ARG A 42 -16.89 -0.08 23.80
C ARG A 42 -17.19 1.37 23.45
N SER A 43 -17.33 2.21 24.46
CA SER A 43 -17.32 3.66 24.28
C SER A 43 -15.89 4.13 23.99
N LYS A 44 -15.74 5.26 23.28
CA LYS A 44 -14.47 6.01 23.23
C LYS A 44 -14.27 6.88 24.49
N GLY A 45 -15.25 6.87 25.40
CA GLY A 45 -15.19 7.51 26.70
C GLY A 45 -14.99 9.02 26.60
N GLU A 46 -14.19 9.54 27.51
CA GLU A 46 -13.78 10.94 27.60
C GLU A 46 -12.97 11.40 26.38
N LEU A 47 -12.44 10.45 25.57
CA LEU A 47 -11.72 10.73 24.34
C LEU A 47 -12.64 10.82 23.11
N SER A 48 -13.96 10.63 23.27
CA SER A 48 -14.92 10.76 22.16
C SER A 48 -14.79 12.07 21.37
N PRO A 49 -14.58 13.25 21.99
CA PRO A 49 -14.40 14.50 21.26
C PRO A 49 -13.27 14.47 20.22
N PHE A 50 -12.18 13.75 20.48
CA PHE A 50 -11.09 13.59 19.51
C PHE A 50 -11.55 12.82 18.26
N PHE A 51 -12.23 11.69 18.44
CA PHE A 51 -12.71 10.88 17.32
C PHE A 51 -13.87 11.55 16.56
N LEU A 52 -14.74 12.28 17.26
CA LEU A 52 -15.78 13.11 16.63
C LEU A 52 -15.15 14.26 15.83
N GLY A 53 -14.11 14.89 16.36
CA GLY A 53 -13.33 15.90 15.64
C GLY A 53 -12.73 15.37 14.34
N LEU A 54 -12.17 14.16 14.36
CA LEU A 54 -11.67 13.52 13.15
C LEU A 54 -12.80 13.21 12.15
N ARG A 55 -13.89 12.60 12.61
CA ARG A 55 -14.98 12.10 11.77
C ARG A 55 -15.83 13.21 11.17
N ASP A 56 -16.28 14.13 12.01
CA ASP A 56 -17.34 15.09 11.71
C ASP A 56 -16.78 16.47 11.36
N GLU A 57 -15.74 16.92 12.07
CA GLU A 57 -15.22 18.29 11.94
C GLU A 57 -13.98 18.38 11.05
N LYS A 58 -13.37 17.24 10.71
CA LYS A 58 -12.06 17.17 10.02
C LYS A 58 -10.98 17.99 10.74
N LYS A 59 -10.98 17.92 12.07
CA LYS A 59 -10.02 18.59 12.95
C LYS A 59 -9.15 17.58 13.67
N LEU A 60 -7.90 17.98 13.91
CA LEU A 60 -6.99 17.24 14.76
C LEU A 60 -6.99 17.88 16.15
N PHE A 61 -7.43 17.16 17.17
CA PHE A 61 -7.39 17.64 18.54
C PHE A 61 -6.24 17.03 19.34
N GLY A 62 -5.72 17.80 20.28
CA GLY A 62 -4.80 17.39 21.34
C GLY A 62 -5.36 17.73 22.72
N CYS A 63 -4.71 17.25 23.78
CA CYS A 63 -5.01 17.69 25.16
C CYS A 63 -3.83 18.48 25.74
N ARG A 64 -4.10 19.73 26.13
CA ARG A 64 -3.13 20.67 26.71
C ARG A 64 -3.22 20.63 28.23
N CYS A 65 -2.13 20.37 28.92
CA CYS A 65 -2.09 20.46 30.38
C CYS A 65 -2.26 21.91 30.85
N THR A 66 -3.18 22.16 31.79
CA THR A 66 -3.42 23.50 32.37
C THR A 66 -2.24 24.02 33.23
N LYS A 67 -1.32 23.13 33.65
CA LYS A 67 -0.17 23.49 34.50
C LYS A 67 1.13 23.66 33.73
N CYS A 68 1.53 22.66 32.92
CA CYS A 68 2.80 22.69 32.18
C CYS A 68 2.67 23.12 30.72
N GLY A 69 1.44 23.29 30.21
CA GLY A 69 1.21 23.70 28.82
C GLY A 69 1.45 22.62 27.76
N LEU A 70 1.99 21.45 28.13
CA LEU A 70 2.29 20.37 27.18
C LEU A 70 1.02 19.88 26.46
N VAL A 71 1.06 19.85 25.13
CA VAL A 71 -0.01 19.44 24.22
C VAL A 71 0.24 18.03 23.68
N ARG A 72 -0.62 17.07 24.04
CA ARG A 72 -0.51 15.67 23.63
C ARG A 72 -1.44 15.34 22.47
N VAL A 73 -0.88 14.76 21.42
CA VAL A 73 -1.60 14.22 20.26
C VAL A 73 -1.13 12.78 20.01
N PRO A 74 -2.03 11.78 19.97
CA PRO A 74 -3.45 11.90 20.27
C PRO A 74 -3.66 12.13 21.79
N PRO A 75 -4.81 12.69 22.21
CA PRO A 75 -5.18 12.69 23.61
C PRO A 75 -5.25 11.24 24.13
N PHE A 76 -4.51 10.93 25.20
CA PHE A 76 -4.56 9.59 25.83
C PHE A 76 -5.04 9.63 27.29
N LEU A 77 -5.07 10.83 27.90
CA LEU A 77 -5.59 11.09 29.24
C LEU A 77 -6.25 12.47 29.28
N THR A 78 -7.24 12.63 30.16
CA THR A 78 -7.85 13.93 30.48
C THR A 78 -7.09 14.69 31.57
N HIS A 79 -6.09 14.07 32.18
CA HIS A 79 -5.28 14.62 33.27
C HIS A 79 -3.79 14.34 33.00
N CYS A 80 -2.93 15.32 33.28
CA CYS A 80 -1.51 15.23 32.99
C CYS A 80 -0.77 14.35 34.03
N PRO A 81 -0.10 13.26 33.62
CA PRO A 81 0.59 12.35 34.55
C PRO A 81 1.81 13.01 35.22
N ASP A 82 2.42 14.01 34.57
CA ASP A 82 3.63 14.67 35.08
C ASP A 82 3.31 15.85 36.02
N CYS A 83 2.03 16.24 36.12
CA CYS A 83 1.60 17.45 36.82
C CYS A 83 0.64 17.14 37.98
N ASN A 84 0.86 16.02 38.68
CA ASN A 84 -0.03 15.55 39.75
C ASN A 84 -1.50 15.51 39.30
N PHE A 85 -1.75 14.92 38.13
CA PHE A 85 -3.07 14.79 37.52
C PHE A 85 -3.81 16.12 37.35
N ALA A 86 -3.12 17.21 37.04
CA ALA A 86 -3.77 18.46 36.64
C ALA A 86 -4.66 18.24 35.40
N PRO A 87 -5.85 18.88 35.33
CA PRO A 87 -6.76 18.71 34.20
C PRO A 87 -6.12 19.20 32.89
N THR A 88 -6.56 18.61 31.80
CA THR A 88 -6.18 19.02 30.44
C THR A 88 -7.37 19.65 29.72
N GLU A 89 -7.06 20.51 28.76
CA GLU A 89 -8.04 21.16 27.89
C GLU A 89 -7.90 20.60 26.47
N LEU A 90 -9.04 20.33 25.82
CA LEU A 90 -9.05 19.95 24.41
C LEU A 90 -8.68 21.16 23.56
N VAL A 91 -7.68 21.03 22.71
CA VAL A 91 -7.21 22.11 21.84
C VAL A 91 -7.06 21.60 20.41
N GLU A 92 -7.42 22.41 19.42
CA GLU A 92 -7.16 22.09 18.03
C GLU A 92 -5.66 22.26 17.74
N VAL A 93 -5.11 21.32 16.97
CA VAL A 93 -3.71 21.29 16.56
C VAL A 93 -3.65 21.41 15.03
N GLU A 94 -2.56 21.97 14.53
CA GLU A 94 -2.36 22.06 13.09
C GLU A 94 -2.30 20.69 12.40
N GLN A 95 -2.62 20.71 11.11
CA GLN A 95 -2.69 19.49 10.30
C GLN A 95 -1.41 19.29 9.48
N VAL A 96 -0.41 20.14 9.66
CA VAL A 96 0.94 19.98 9.12
C VAL A 96 1.86 19.60 10.27
N GLY A 97 2.75 18.65 10.02
CA GLY A 97 3.66 18.13 11.04
C GLY A 97 4.95 17.60 10.43
N VAL A 98 5.87 17.21 11.31
CA VAL A 98 7.18 16.71 10.93
C VAL A 98 7.36 15.28 11.42
N MET A 99 7.92 14.43 10.56
CA MET A 99 8.27 13.06 10.88
C MET A 99 9.35 12.99 11.98
N ASN A 100 9.01 12.39 13.13
CA ASN A 100 9.92 12.22 14.26
C ASN A 100 11.03 11.18 13.97
N SER A 101 10.72 10.20 13.12
CA SER A 101 11.65 9.14 12.70
C SER A 101 11.37 8.71 11.27
N THR A 102 12.35 8.15 10.58
CA THR A 102 12.12 7.47 9.29
C THR A 102 11.14 6.30 9.51
N PRO A 103 10.02 6.23 8.78
CA PRO A 103 9.00 5.22 9.00
C PRO A 103 9.42 3.88 8.38
N PRO A 104 9.21 2.74 9.06
CA PRO A 104 9.22 1.45 8.38
C PRO A 104 8.06 1.38 7.37
N ILE A 105 8.31 0.74 6.23
CA ILE A 105 7.31 0.51 5.18
C ILE A 105 6.84 -0.94 5.27
N THR A 106 5.53 -1.12 5.28
CA THR A 106 4.90 -2.44 5.23
C THR A 106 4.48 -2.73 3.80
N TYR A 107 5.22 -3.62 3.16
CA TYR A 107 4.90 -4.20 1.84
C TYR A 107 4.06 -5.47 1.97
N PHE A 108 4.39 -6.30 2.97
CA PHE A 108 3.72 -7.54 3.27
C PHE A 108 2.86 -7.37 4.52
N ALA A 109 1.59 -7.05 4.32
CA ALA A 109 0.61 -6.98 5.39
C ALA A 109 -0.11 -8.33 5.58
N THR A 110 -0.63 -8.56 6.77
CA THR A 110 -1.51 -9.71 7.01
C THR A 110 -2.80 -9.57 6.20
N SER A 111 -3.53 -10.67 5.97
CA SER A 111 -4.75 -10.70 5.16
C SER A 111 -5.79 -9.63 5.51
N LEU A 112 -5.87 -9.23 6.79
CA LEU A 112 -6.75 -8.19 7.29
C LEU A 112 -6.40 -6.79 6.77
N PHE A 113 -5.10 -6.51 6.56
CA PHE A 113 -4.58 -5.19 6.18
C PHE A 113 -3.95 -5.16 4.77
N GLN A 114 -4.05 -6.26 4.02
CA GLN A 114 -3.43 -6.38 2.69
C GLN A 114 -3.87 -5.27 1.72
N HIS A 115 -5.14 -4.86 1.79
CA HIS A 115 -5.69 -3.78 0.96
C HIS A 115 -5.08 -2.39 1.25
N MET A 116 -4.37 -2.23 2.37
CA MET A 116 -3.72 -0.98 2.76
C MET A 116 -2.26 -0.91 2.28
N ALA A 117 -1.65 -2.05 1.92
CA ALA A 117 -0.25 -2.14 1.52
C ALA A 117 -0.05 -1.67 0.07
N PRO A 118 1.07 -0.98 -0.23
CA PRO A 118 2.13 -0.57 0.69
C PRO A 118 1.80 0.70 1.48
N TYR A 119 2.17 0.74 2.77
CA TYR A 119 2.03 1.94 3.61
C TYR A 119 3.18 2.08 4.61
N GLY A 120 3.51 3.32 4.96
CA GLY A 120 4.47 3.63 6.01
C GLY A 120 3.79 3.72 7.36
N ARG A 121 4.47 3.31 8.43
CA ARG A 121 3.99 3.49 9.80
C ARG A 121 4.81 4.55 10.51
N GLY A 122 4.29 5.77 10.54
CA GLY A 122 5.00 6.96 10.99
C GLY A 122 4.63 7.43 12.38
N ARG A 123 5.49 8.28 12.93
CA ARG A 123 5.22 9.11 14.12
C ARG A 123 5.42 10.56 13.74
N VAL A 124 4.34 11.34 13.71
CA VAL A 124 4.34 12.75 13.26
C VAL A 124 4.10 13.66 14.45
N ILE A 125 4.98 14.65 14.62
CA ILE A 125 4.75 15.75 15.57
C ILE A 125 4.11 16.89 14.78
N PHE A 126 2.83 17.14 15.01
CA PHE A 126 2.09 18.21 14.36
C PHE A 126 2.43 19.57 14.97
N GLN A 127 2.36 20.64 14.17
CA GLN A 127 2.64 21.98 14.66
C GLN A 127 1.65 22.34 15.79
N GLY A 128 2.16 22.78 16.93
CA GLY A 128 1.37 23.01 18.14
C GLY A 128 1.18 21.78 19.04
N ALA A 129 1.76 20.63 18.71
CA ALA A 129 1.84 19.46 19.57
C ALA A 129 3.27 19.22 20.09
N ASP A 130 3.37 18.62 21.29
CA ASP A 130 4.64 18.21 21.90
C ASP A 130 4.89 16.69 21.79
N THR A 131 3.88 15.92 21.39
CA THR A 131 3.98 14.46 21.22
C THR A 131 3.65 14.02 19.80
N ALA A 132 4.10 12.83 19.43
CA ALA A 132 3.90 12.29 18.10
C ALA A 132 2.65 11.42 17.98
N LEU A 133 1.85 11.67 16.93
CA LEU A 133 0.75 10.82 16.52
C LEU A 133 1.27 9.67 15.65
N SER A 134 0.86 8.44 15.97
CA SER A 134 1.07 7.29 15.08
C SER A 134 0.09 7.36 13.91
N VAL A 135 0.61 7.39 12.68
CA VAL A 135 -0.21 7.52 11.46
C VAL A 135 0.28 6.61 10.35
N ASN A 136 -0.63 6.25 9.45
CA ASN A 136 -0.24 5.66 8.17
C ASN A 136 0.26 6.76 7.24
N LEU A 137 1.23 6.40 6.41
CA LEU A 137 1.87 7.28 5.44
C LEU A 137 1.74 6.70 4.05
N TYR A 138 1.42 7.57 3.10
CA TYR A 138 1.36 7.28 1.68
C TYR A 138 2.13 8.33 0.90
N THR A 139 2.34 8.05 -0.38
CA THR A 139 2.88 9.00 -1.36
C THR A 139 2.00 8.93 -2.61
N THR A 140 1.89 10.06 -3.28
CA THR A 140 1.19 10.27 -4.55
C THR A 140 2.09 9.98 -5.76
N THR A 141 3.39 9.76 -5.55
CA THR A 141 4.37 9.59 -6.64
C THR A 141 4.52 8.13 -7.10
N GLY A 142 3.46 7.33 -6.97
CA GLY A 142 3.54 5.87 -7.09
C GLY A 142 3.92 5.24 -5.75
N ILE A 143 4.73 4.18 -5.76
CA ILE A 143 4.93 3.34 -4.56
C ILE A 143 5.74 4.03 -3.48
N LEU A 144 5.29 3.89 -2.23
CA LEU A 144 6.07 4.27 -1.07
C LEU A 144 7.31 3.35 -0.96
N VAL A 145 8.47 3.91 -1.31
CA VAL A 145 9.78 3.25 -1.23
C VAL A 145 10.72 3.98 -0.26
N PRO A 146 11.81 3.32 0.20
CA PRO A 146 12.77 3.96 1.09
C PRO A 146 13.33 5.27 0.52
N GLY A 147 13.45 6.27 1.38
CA GLY A 147 14.01 7.58 1.04
C GLY A 147 13.00 8.64 0.59
N ILE A 148 11.75 8.28 0.26
CA ILE A 148 10.68 9.27 0.01
C ILE A 148 10.35 10.01 1.31
N ILE A 149 10.00 9.24 2.35
CA ILE A 149 9.70 9.78 3.68
C ILE A 149 10.83 9.39 4.64
N LYS A 150 11.48 10.39 5.22
CA LYS A 150 12.56 10.25 6.21
C LYS A 150 12.28 11.08 7.47
N LYS A 151 13.05 10.88 8.53
CA LYS A 151 13.06 11.80 9.68
C LYS A 151 13.20 13.26 9.19
N GLY A 152 12.38 14.16 9.73
CA GLY A 152 12.37 15.57 9.35
C GLY A 152 11.54 15.89 8.10
N THR A 153 10.96 14.89 7.42
CA THR A 153 10.02 15.15 6.31
C THR A 153 8.78 15.83 6.85
N GLU A 154 8.39 16.95 6.25
CA GLU A 154 7.13 17.61 6.53
C GLU A 154 5.99 16.89 5.81
N VAL A 155 4.90 16.65 6.53
CA VAL A 155 3.74 15.90 6.06
C VAL A 155 2.45 16.60 6.42
N LYS A 156 1.43 16.40 5.60
CA LYS A 156 0.06 16.89 5.79
C LYS A 156 -0.86 15.75 6.23
N LEU A 157 -1.66 15.98 7.26
CA LEU A 157 -2.77 15.12 7.64
C LEU A 157 -3.89 15.23 6.60
N VAL A 158 -4.31 14.08 6.10
CA VAL A 158 -5.37 13.92 5.11
C VAL A 158 -6.48 13.09 5.72
N PHE A 159 -7.71 13.52 5.50
CA PHE A 159 -8.93 12.85 5.96
C PHE A 159 -9.45 11.92 4.88
N ARG A 160 -9.78 10.69 5.25
CA ARG A 160 -10.53 9.81 4.36
C ARG A 160 -11.91 10.40 4.09
N ASP A 161 -12.50 10.10 2.94
CA ASP A 161 -13.84 10.58 2.61
C ASP A 161 -14.89 9.89 3.48
N ASN A 162 -14.75 8.58 3.66
CA ASN A 162 -15.56 7.79 4.56
C ASN A 162 -14.84 7.62 5.91
N ARG A 163 -15.42 8.22 6.95
CA ARG A 163 -14.85 8.26 8.31
C ARG A 163 -15.85 7.67 9.30
N ILE A 164 -15.36 6.87 10.24
CA ILE A 164 -16.21 6.13 11.19
C ILE A 164 -15.92 6.44 12.67
N GLY A 165 -15.00 7.36 12.95
CA GLY A 165 -14.52 7.69 14.29
C GLY A 165 -13.37 6.79 14.75
N GLU A 166 -12.45 6.45 13.84
CA GLU A 166 -11.27 5.62 14.11
C GLU A 166 -9.97 6.32 13.70
N MET A 167 -8.84 5.86 14.22
CA MET A 167 -7.53 6.41 13.84
C MET A 167 -7.22 6.22 12.34
N THR A 168 -7.84 5.24 11.70
CA THR A 168 -7.69 4.95 10.27
C THR A 168 -8.45 5.92 9.37
N ASP A 169 -9.28 6.80 9.94
CA ASP A 169 -9.98 7.87 9.22
C ASP A 169 -9.03 8.95 8.67
N VAL A 170 -7.76 8.91 9.08
CA VAL A 170 -6.73 9.84 8.64
C VAL A 170 -5.44 9.11 8.27
N PHE A 171 -4.66 9.74 7.42
CA PHE A 171 -3.30 9.35 7.07
C PHE A 171 -2.47 10.60 6.74
N CYS A 172 -1.22 10.43 6.37
CA CYS A 172 -0.35 11.54 5.99
C CYS A 172 0.32 11.31 4.64
N VAL A 173 0.57 12.42 3.93
CA VAL A 173 1.37 12.48 2.69
C VAL A 173 2.41 13.60 2.82
N PRO A 174 3.57 13.52 2.15
CA PRO A 174 4.55 14.61 2.14
C PRO A 174 3.96 15.92 1.64
N THR A 175 4.26 17.05 2.29
CA THR A 175 3.77 18.37 1.82
C THR A 175 4.36 18.74 0.47
N ALA A 176 5.58 18.27 0.16
CA ALA A 176 6.23 18.46 -1.15
C ALA A 176 5.44 17.86 -2.33
N GLU A 177 4.49 16.98 -2.06
CA GLU A 177 3.61 16.34 -3.05
C GLU A 177 2.25 17.03 -3.19
N LEU A 178 2.03 18.12 -2.46
CA LEU A 178 0.77 18.86 -2.44
C LEU A 178 0.98 20.29 -2.94
N SER A 179 -0.07 20.86 -3.52
CA SER A 179 -0.15 22.30 -3.80
C SER A 179 -0.21 23.13 -2.50
N LYS A 180 0.15 24.41 -2.57
CA LYS A 180 0.10 25.31 -1.41
C LYS A 180 -1.31 25.40 -0.83
N GLU A 181 -2.31 25.47 -1.70
CA GLU A 181 -3.72 25.52 -1.34
C GLU A 181 -4.15 24.26 -0.57
N GLN A 182 -3.68 23.07 -0.99
CA GLN A 182 -3.94 21.81 -0.27
C GLN A 182 -3.23 21.77 1.09
N ILE A 183 -2.00 22.28 1.18
CA ILE A 183 -1.24 22.35 2.45
C ILE A 183 -1.95 23.26 3.46
N GLU A 184 -2.44 24.41 3.03
CA GLU A 184 -3.12 25.39 3.89
C GLU A 184 -4.55 24.97 4.27
N LYS A 185 -5.22 24.19 3.42
CA LYS A 185 -6.60 23.74 3.66
C LYS A 185 -6.72 22.90 4.93
N LYS A 186 -7.59 23.34 5.85
CA LYS A 186 -8.04 22.52 6.99
C LYS A 186 -9.01 21.45 6.49
N GLY A 187 -8.80 20.21 6.92
CA GLY A 187 -9.66 19.08 6.59
C GLY A 187 -9.52 18.62 5.15
N LEU A 188 -8.32 18.70 4.56
CA LEU A 188 -8.03 18.17 3.22
C LEU A 188 -8.43 16.70 3.15
N GLN A 189 -9.25 16.33 2.16
CA GLN A 189 -9.72 14.96 1.98
C GLN A 189 -8.94 14.21 0.91
N GLU A 190 -8.99 12.87 0.97
CA GLU A 190 -8.30 12.00 0.02
C GLU A 190 -8.80 12.15 -1.41
N SER A 191 -10.11 12.37 -1.63
CA SER A 191 -10.70 12.70 -2.94
C SER A 191 -10.21 14.02 -3.55
N GLU A 192 -9.59 14.88 -2.74
CA GLU A 192 -9.09 16.19 -3.16
C GLU A 192 -7.59 16.14 -3.50
N ILE A 193 -6.98 14.96 -3.46
CA ILE A 193 -5.60 14.69 -3.83
C ILE A 193 -5.58 13.95 -5.16
N ASN A 194 -4.69 14.36 -6.05
CA ASN A 194 -4.46 13.64 -7.29
C ASN A 194 -3.57 12.41 -7.03
N TRP A 195 -4.18 11.25 -6.88
CA TRP A 195 -3.48 9.96 -6.73
C TRP A 195 -3.07 9.32 -8.06
N GLU A 196 -3.62 9.82 -9.18
CA GLU A 196 -3.59 9.15 -10.48
C GLU A 196 -2.55 9.75 -11.44
N SER A 197 -1.76 10.72 -11.00
CA SER A 197 -0.68 11.33 -11.81
C SER A 197 0.70 11.15 -11.19
N PRO A 198 1.13 9.91 -10.94
CA PRO A 198 2.51 9.66 -10.56
C PRO A 198 3.41 10.05 -11.74
N VAL A 199 4.52 10.73 -11.47
CA VAL A 199 5.43 11.18 -12.53
C VAL A 199 6.20 9.97 -13.06
N GLU A 200 5.94 9.62 -14.31
CA GLU A 200 6.66 8.55 -15.00
C GLU A 200 8.16 8.90 -15.09
N PRO A 201 9.08 7.99 -14.71
CA PRO A 201 10.51 8.23 -14.85
C PRO A 201 10.91 8.43 -16.32
N GLU A 202 11.73 9.45 -16.59
CA GLU A 202 12.31 9.64 -17.91
C GLU A 202 13.34 8.54 -18.21
N LEU A 203 13.20 7.90 -19.37
CA LEU A 203 14.14 6.91 -19.87
C LEU A 203 15.16 7.58 -20.81
N PRO A 204 16.47 7.26 -20.70
CA PRO A 204 17.46 7.74 -21.65
C PRO A 204 17.15 7.31 -23.09
N ALA A 205 17.62 8.09 -24.06
CA ALA A 205 17.53 7.70 -25.47
C ALA A 205 18.24 6.37 -25.72
N ALA A 206 17.57 5.44 -26.40
CA ALA A 206 18.09 4.11 -26.66
C ALA A 206 19.20 4.12 -27.73
N SER A 207 20.29 3.40 -27.46
CA SER A 207 21.28 3.04 -28.46
C SER A 207 20.87 1.79 -29.25
N GLN A 208 21.63 1.45 -30.30
CA GLN A 208 21.45 0.17 -31.01
C GLN A 208 21.71 -1.04 -30.09
N GLU A 209 22.68 -0.94 -29.19
CA GLU A 209 22.96 -1.99 -28.20
C GLU A 209 21.80 -2.19 -27.23
N ASP A 210 21.16 -1.11 -26.80
CA ASP A 210 19.97 -1.17 -25.93
C ASP A 210 18.78 -1.82 -26.63
N THR A 211 18.59 -1.50 -27.92
CA THR A 211 17.52 -2.11 -28.72
C THR A 211 17.76 -3.61 -28.90
N ALA A 212 19.01 -4.03 -29.12
CA ALA A 212 19.38 -5.44 -29.20
C ALA A 212 19.18 -6.17 -27.86
N MET A 213 19.54 -5.53 -26.75
CA MET A 213 19.31 -6.04 -25.40
C MET A 213 17.81 -6.20 -25.11
N TYR A 214 17.01 -5.19 -25.44
CA TYR A 214 15.56 -5.22 -25.34
C TYR A 214 14.97 -6.41 -26.10
N ASN A 215 15.30 -6.56 -27.40
CA ASN A 215 14.77 -7.65 -28.22
C ASN A 215 15.14 -9.03 -27.66
N LYS A 216 16.36 -9.20 -27.15
CA LYS A 216 16.80 -10.43 -26.51
C LYS A 216 16.01 -10.72 -25.23
N ALA A 217 15.88 -9.72 -24.36
CA ALA A 217 15.14 -9.86 -23.10
C ALA A 217 13.66 -10.16 -23.35
N LEU A 218 13.06 -9.51 -24.34
CA LEU A 218 11.67 -9.71 -24.75
C LEU A 218 11.41 -11.14 -25.21
N ALA A 219 12.30 -11.70 -26.04
CA ALA A 219 12.19 -13.09 -26.50
C ALA A 219 12.30 -14.10 -25.34
N GLU A 220 13.21 -13.85 -24.38
CA GLU A 220 13.34 -14.70 -23.18
C GLU A 220 12.11 -14.59 -22.27
N MET A 221 11.60 -13.37 -22.06
CA MET A 221 10.37 -13.13 -21.28
C MET A 221 9.16 -13.83 -21.90
N LYS A 222 9.00 -13.80 -23.24
CA LYS A 222 7.94 -14.54 -23.94
C LYS A 222 8.00 -16.04 -23.63
N SER A 223 9.20 -16.64 -23.71
CA SER A 223 9.39 -18.06 -23.41
C SER A 223 9.08 -18.41 -21.95
N ILE A 224 9.45 -17.55 -21.00
CA ILE A 224 9.13 -17.74 -19.58
C ILE A 224 7.62 -17.64 -19.33
N ILE A 225 6.93 -16.69 -19.98
CA ILE A 225 5.48 -16.50 -19.86
C ILE A 225 4.72 -17.70 -20.47
N GLU A 226 5.19 -18.25 -21.58
CA GLU A 226 4.65 -19.51 -22.12
C GLU A 226 4.79 -20.66 -21.12
N GLU A 227 5.96 -20.81 -20.49
CA GLU A 227 6.17 -21.81 -19.46
C GLU A 227 5.23 -21.61 -18.26
N MET A 228 5.05 -20.37 -17.80
CA MET A 228 4.10 -20.03 -16.73
C MET A 228 2.67 -20.49 -17.07
N ASN A 229 2.22 -20.35 -18.31
CA ASN A 229 0.89 -20.80 -18.75
C ASN A 229 0.74 -22.32 -18.81
N THR A 230 1.83 -23.06 -18.97
CA THR A 230 1.80 -24.54 -18.93
C THR A 230 1.85 -25.10 -17.50
N ASN A 231 2.22 -24.28 -16.52
CA ASN A 231 2.36 -24.69 -15.13
C ASN A 231 1.07 -24.45 -14.33
N GLU A 232 0.36 -25.52 -13.93
CA GLU A 232 -0.90 -25.42 -13.19
C GLU A 232 -0.81 -24.59 -11.90
N ARG A 233 0.33 -24.66 -11.18
CA ARG A 233 0.51 -23.93 -9.93
C ARG A 233 0.64 -22.44 -10.20
N ALA A 234 1.41 -22.06 -11.23
CA ALA A 234 1.56 -20.66 -11.64
C ALA A 234 0.23 -20.07 -12.13
N ARG A 235 -0.54 -20.79 -12.95
CA ARG A 235 -1.89 -20.36 -13.38
C ARG A 235 -2.80 -20.08 -12.19
N LYS A 236 -2.81 -20.96 -11.17
CA LYS A 236 -3.60 -20.77 -9.95
C LYS A 236 -3.23 -19.51 -9.15
N ASP A 237 -2.00 -19.01 -9.27
CA ASP A 237 -1.56 -17.82 -8.52
C ASP A 237 -2.18 -16.51 -9.06
N ILE A 238 -2.61 -16.50 -10.33
CA ILE A 238 -3.30 -15.40 -11.01
C ILE A 238 -4.75 -15.71 -11.39
N ALA A 239 -5.32 -16.83 -10.94
CA ALA A 239 -6.74 -17.14 -11.15
C ALA A 239 -7.64 -16.02 -10.58
N GLY A 240 -8.68 -15.64 -11.34
CA GLY A 240 -9.58 -14.54 -11.03
C GLY A 240 -8.93 -13.14 -11.06
N TRP A 241 -7.69 -13.01 -11.54
CA TRP A 241 -7.00 -11.74 -11.70
C TRP A 241 -7.00 -11.32 -13.16
N LYS A 242 -7.26 -10.04 -13.42
CA LYS A 242 -7.26 -9.47 -14.78
C LYS A 242 -6.53 -8.14 -14.78
N ARG A 243 -5.49 -8.00 -15.60
CA ARG A 243 -4.70 -6.77 -15.72
C ARG A 243 -4.07 -6.59 -17.10
N ASP A 244 -4.21 -5.39 -17.64
CA ASP A 244 -3.49 -4.93 -18.83
C ASP A 244 -2.37 -3.99 -18.40
N ILE A 245 -1.12 -4.39 -18.61
CA ILE A 245 0.05 -3.70 -18.06
C ILE A 245 0.91 -3.20 -19.21
N LEU A 246 1.17 -1.89 -19.27
CA LEU A 246 2.18 -1.34 -20.17
C LEU A 246 3.55 -1.35 -19.47
N VAL A 247 4.55 -1.96 -20.10
CA VAL A 247 5.93 -1.99 -19.62
C VAL A 247 6.80 -1.16 -20.56
N LYS A 248 7.50 -0.16 -20.03
CA LYS A 248 8.43 0.69 -20.77
C LYS A 248 9.84 0.46 -20.28
N THR A 249 10.76 0.22 -21.21
CA THR A 249 12.19 0.08 -20.92
C THR A 249 13.03 0.88 -21.88
N ARG A 250 14.33 1.00 -21.59
CA ARG A 250 15.24 1.47 -22.63
C ARG A 250 15.24 0.44 -23.76
N GLY A 251 15.14 0.93 -24.99
CA GLY A 251 15.09 0.10 -26.20
C GLY A 251 13.68 -0.26 -26.70
N GLY A 252 12.63 -0.14 -25.89
CA GLY A 252 11.27 -0.41 -26.36
C GLY A 252 10.22 -0.51 -25.24
N GLU A 253 8.97 -0.72 -25.65
CA GLU A 253 7.84 -0.95 -24.76
C GLU A 253 7.07 -2.21 -25.20
N PHE A 254 6.31 -2.80 -24.29
CA PHE A 254 5.49 -3.98 -24.55
C PHE A 254 4.38 -4.09 -23.51
N ALA A 255 3.40 -4.94 -23.77
CA ALA A 255 2.30 -5.23 -22.85
C ALA A 255 2.46 -6.58 -22.16
N ILE A 256 2.08 -6.64 -20.88
CA ILE A 256 1.77 -7.89 -20.19
C ILE A 256 0.26 -7.92 -19.92
N ILE A 257 -0.42 -8.94 -20.43
CA ILE A 257 -1.87 -9.11 -20.31
C ILE A 257 -2.15 -10.32 -19.43
N ILE A 258 -2.86 -10.13 -18.32
CA ILE A 258 -3.31 -11.19 -17.42
C ILE A 258 -4.82 -11.31 -17.55
N ASP A 259 -5.33 -12.52 -17.78
CA ASP A 259 -6.77 -12.80 -17.80
C ASP A 259 -7.05 -14.19 -17.21
N ASP A 260 -7.65 -14.21 -16.02
CA ASP A 260 -8.15 -15.40 -15.32
C ASP A 260 -7.24 -16.64 -15.37
N GLY A 261 -6.02 -16.51 -14.87
CA GLY A 261 -5.08 -17.62 -14.81
C GLY A 261 -4.16 -17.74 -16.02
N ASP A 262 -4.43 -17.02 -17.11
CA ASP A 262 -3.54 -16.91 -18.27
C ASP A 262 -2.77 -15.58 -18.25
N ILE A 263 -1.55 -15.60 -18.78
CA ILE A 263 -0.67 -14.43 -18.93
C ILE A 263 -0.06 -14.39 -20.32
N LYS A 264 0.02 -13.22 -20.95
CA LYS A 264 0.60 -13.05 -22.29
C LYS A 264 1.50 -11.84 -22.34
N LEU A 265 2.41 -11.86 -23.30
CA LEU A 265 3.24 -10.73 -23.66
C LEU A 265 2.93 -10.32 -25.09
N GLU A 266 2.59 -9.05 -25.30
CA GLU A 266 2.27 -8.47 -26.60
C GLU A 266 3.20 -7.29 -26.88
N GLU A 267 3.60 -7.08 -28.14
CA GLU A 267 4.49 -5.96 -28.49
C GLU A 267 3.73 -4.64 -28.67
N GLU A 268 2.42 -4.73 -28.89
CA GLU A 268 1.56 -3.55 -29.00
C GLU A 268 1.15 -3.06 -27.61
N ALA A 269 1.26 -1.76 -27.39
CA ALA A 269 0.78 -1.15 -26.16
C ALA A 269 -0.76 -1.24 -26.04
N PRO A 270 -1.30 -1.55 -24.86
CA PRO A 270 -2.75 -1.55 -24.67
C PRO A 270 -3.29 -0.12 -24.80
N SER A 271 -4.47 0.01 -25.41
CA SER A 271 -5.13 1.32 -25.58
C SER A 271 -5.43 2.04 -24.25
N SER A 272 -5.64 1.28 -23.18
CA SER A 272 -5.90 1.78 -21.83
C SER A 272 -5.32 0.81 -20.79
N PRO A 273 -4.01 0.93 -20.45
CA PRO A 273 -3.42 0.08 -19.44
C PRO A 273 -4.05 0.31 -18.06
N ASP A 274 -4.24 -0.77 -17.29
CA ASP A 274 -4.61 -0.69 -15.89
C ASP A 274 -3.53 0.05 -15.08
N PHE A 275 -2.25 -0.18 -15.39
CA PHE A 275 -1.12 0.58 -14.87
C PHE A 275 0.14 0.42 -15.74
N VAL A 276 1.15 1.25 -15.45
CA VAL A 276 2.42 1.29 -16.19
C VAL A 276 3.55 0.82 -15.28
N MET A 277 4.47 0.03 -15.82
CA MET A 277 5.77 -0.28 -15.23
C MET A 277 6.89 0.37 -16.04
N VAL A 278 7.89 0.92 -15.37
CA VAL A 278 9.06 1.52 -16.01
C VAL A 278 10.35 0.99 -15.38
N CYS A 279 11.24 0.43 -16.19
CA CYS A 279 12.60 0.07 -15.77
C CYS A 279 13.58 0.37 -16.91
N ASP A 280 14.69 1.03 -16.60
CA ASP A 280 15.71 1.37 -17.61
C ASP A 280 16.25 0.10 -18.31
N ASP A 281 16.66 -0.89 -17.53
CA ASP A 281 17.17 -2.17 -18.04
C ASP A 281 16.04 -3.24 -18.06
N PRO A 282 15.64 -3.76 -19.24
CA PRO A 282 14.62 -4.82 -19.35
C PRO A 282 15.01 -6.11 -18.63
N ASN A 283 16.31 -6.35 -18.37
CA ASN A 283 16.74 -7.51 -17.59
C ASN A 283 16.22 -7.48 -16.15
N ILE A 284 15.86 -6.31 -15.61
CA ILE A 284 15.31 -6.17 -14.26
C ILE A 284 13.98 -6.91 -14.13
N LEU A 285 13.09 -6.78 -15.13
CA LEU A 285 11.81 -7.49 -15.13
C LEU A 285 12.01 -8.97 -15.51
N LEU A 286 12.85 -9.23 -16.51
CA LEU A 286 13.20 -10.58 -16.93
C LEU A 286 13.73 -11.43 -15.77
N ASP A 287 14.71 -10.93 -15.00
CA ASP A 287 15.31 -11.65 -13.88
C ASP A 287 14.28 -11.97 -12.80
N GLY A 288 13.31 -11.07 -12.57
CA GLY A 288 12.20 -11.32 -11.67
C GLY A 288 11.26 -12.42 -12.18
N LEU A 289 10.84 -12.35 -13.45
CA LEU A 289 10.01 -13.38 -14.07
C LEU A 289 10.72 -14.75 -14.15
N ALA A 290 12.04 -14.74 -14.32
CA ALA A 290 12.91 -15.93 -14.34
C ALA A 290 13.25 -16.47 -12.94
N TYR A 291 12.76 -15.85 -11.86
CA TYR A 291 13.07 -16.21 -10.47
C TYR A 291 14.58 -16.16 -10.13
N ARG A 292 15.33 -15.24 -10.77
CA ARG A 292 16.73 -14.88 -10.45
C ARG A 292 16.83 -13.73 -9.44
N GLY A 293 15.69 -13.15 -9.10
CA GLY A 293 15.47 -12.16 -8.05
C GLY A 293 13.95 -12.01 -7.83
N ALA A 294 13.54 -11.12 -6.93
CA ALA A 294 12.12 -10.76 -6.80
C ALA A 294 11.85 -9.43 -7.52
N ILE A 295 10.78 -9.37 -8.31
CA ILE A 295 10.26 -8.14 -8.90
C ILE A 295 9.92 -7.15 -7.78
N THR A 296 9.39 -7.65 -6.65
CA THR A 296 9.15 -6.87 -5.44
C THR A 296 10.41 -6.11 -5.00
N ASP A 297 11.58 -6.76 -4.98
CA ASP A 297 12.83 -6.13 -4.57
C ASP A 297 13.30 -5.09 -5.60
N SER A 298 13.08 -5.35 -6.88
CA SER A 298 13.35 -4.38 -7.94
C SER A 298 12.52 -3.10 -7.77
N VAL A 299 11.26 -3.23 -7.33
CA VAL A 299 10.42 -2.07 -7.01
C VAL A 299 10.92 -1.34 -5.76
N ILE A 300 11.16 -2.07 -4.67
CA ILE A 300 11.62 -1.48 -3.39
C ILE A 300 12.94 -0.73 -3.57
N ASN A 301 13.84 -1.26 -4.39
CA ASN A 301 15.16 -0.70 -4.67
C ASN A 301 15.17 0.32 -5.82
N LYS A 302 14.00 0.76 -6.31
CA LYS A 302 13.84 1.78 -7.37
C LYS A 302 14.46 1.39 -8.72
N LYS A 303 14.63 0.09 -8.98
CA LYS A 303 15.05 -0.43 -10.30
C LYS A 303 13.87 -0.63 -11.25
N LEU A 304 12.68 -0.82 -10.69
CA LEU A 304 11.40 -0.90 -11.40
C LEU A 304 10.43 0.07 -10.72
N TRP A 305 9.80 0.95 -11.49
CA TRP A 305 8.77 1.86 -11.02
C TRP A 305 7.40 1.39 -11.50
N ILE A 306 6.34 1.60 -10.72
CA ILE A 306 4.97 1.36 -11.17
C ILE A 306 4.08 2.57 -10.85
N SER A 307 3.10 2.83 -11.71
CA SER A 307 2.24 4.00 -11.58
C SER A 307 1.18 3.87 -10.47
N LYS A 308 0.66 2.67 -10.17
CA LYS A 308 -0.43 2.51 -9.18
C LYS A 308 -0.02 1.68 -7.97
N ASN A 309 -0.17 2.25 -6.77
CA ASN A 309 0.22 1.59 -5.52
C ASN A 309 -0.50 0.28 -5.24
N MET A 310 -1.81 0.25 -5.54
CA MET A 310 -2.62 -0.95 -5.36
C MET A 310 -2.16 -2.12 -6.25
N GLU A 311 -1.46 -1.81 -7.34
CA GLU A 311 -0.94 -2.79 -8.30
C GLU A 311 0.37 -3.44 -7.85
N PHE A 312 0.87 -3.09 -6.67
CA PHE A 312 1.87 -3.91 -5.99
C PHE A 312 1.37 -5.35 -5.73
N ASN A 313 0.05 -5.55 -5.63
CA ASN A 313 -0.55 -6.88 -5.61
C ASN A 313 -0.30 -7.67 -6.90
N THR A 314 -0.27 -7.00 -8.06
CA THR A 314 0.06 -7.62 -9.34
C THR A 314 1.53 -8.03 -9.39
N ILE A 315 2.44 -7.20 -8.84
CA ILE A 315 3.85 -7.57 -8.66
C ILE A 315 4.01 -8.84 -7.81
N PHE A 316 3.30 -8.94 -6.69
CA PHE A 316 3.32 -10.15 -5.86
C PHE A 316 2.83 -11.39 -6.57
N LYS A 317 1.80 -11.25 -7.41
CA LYS A 317 1.27 -12.36 -8.20
C LYS A 317 2.31 -12.85 -9.21
N LEU A 318 2.98 -11.93 -9.92
CA LEU A 318 4.06 -12.28 -10.85
C LEU A 318 5.24 -12.98 -10.14
N ASP A 319 5.69 -12.46 -9.00
CA ASP A 319 6.74 -13.10 -8.18
C ASP A 319 6.33 -14.51 -7.71
N ARG A 320 5.04 -14.70 -7.40
CA ARG A 320 4.51 -15.99 -6.97
C ARG A 320 4.46 -16.98 -8.13
N MET A 321 4.06 -16.55 -9.33
CA MET A 321 4.12 -17.37 -10.54
C MET A 321 5.53 -17.83 -10.85
N ALA A 322 6.51 -16.92 -10.85
CA ALA A 322 7.92 -17.22 -11.09
C ALA A 322 8.44 -18.27 -10.10
N ARG A 323 8.10 -18.10 -8.82
CA ARG A 323 8.42 -19.07 -7.75
C ARG A 323 7.75 -20.43 -7.97
N SER A 324 6.50 -20.46 -8.41
CA SER A 324 5.75 -21.69 -8.68
C SER A 324 6.40 -22.51 -9.80
N VAL A 325 6.77 -21.87 -10.92
CA VAL A 325 7.51 -22.51 -12.00
C VAL A 325 8.86 -23.05 -11.49
N ALA A 326 9.64 -22.24 -10.79
CA ALA A 326 10.94 -22.65 -10.26
C ALA A 326 10.86 -23.83 -9.27
N ARG A 327 9.77 -23.92 -8.48
CA ARG A 327 9.52 -25.04 -7.55
C ARG A 327 9.12 -26.31 -8.28
N SER A 328 8.34 -26.21 -9.36
CA SER A 328 7.96 -27.36 -10.17
C SER A 328 9.14 -28.02 -10.89
N LYS A 329 10.22 -27.27 -11.18
CA LYS A 329 11.47 -27.82 -11.74
C LYS A 329 12.31 -28.61 -10.74
N LYS A 330 12.07 -28.43 -9.43
CA LYS A 330 12.83 -29.08 -8.34
C LYS A 330 12.11 -30.29 -7.75
N ALA A 331 10.84 -30.49 -8.09
CA ALA A 331 10.02 -31.62 -7.69
C ALA A 331 10.10 -32.72 -8.75
#